data_AF-N9LSG3-F1
#
_entry.id   AF-N9LSG3-F1
#
_cell.length_a   1.000
_cell.length_b   1.000
_cell.length_c   1.000
_cell.angle_alpha   90.00
_cell.angle_beta   90.00
_cell.angle_gamma   90.00
#
_symmetry.space_group_name_H-M   'P 1'
#
loop_
_entity.id
_entity.type
_entity.pdbx_description
1 polymer ?
#
loop_
_entity_poly.entity_id
_entity_poly.type
_entity_poly.pdbx_seq_one_letter_code
_entity_poly.pdbx_strand_id
1 'polypeptide(L)'
;MNRNSKFLIGLALSLFTAQVFAAVPTIKQKLEKEGFTFVKQIEAPAQMTGWAGHMQQNPATVFISNDNKYYIIGDLHNAKGDNLTVDVLNKHVKQSVLDDVWKSLEQSAWIQDGSEKAPRIIYVFSDPNCPYCHAFWEKARPYVKARKVQLRHIQVGVIRPESRGQAATLLAASNPQQVFEAFNAAKGKQKLKELKPIPAHLAEKLERNEEMMNKYGFYATPALIWKNSQGKLETAQGLPKDLKSVFE
;
A
#
# COMPACT_ATOMS: atom_id res chain seq x y z
N MET A 1 -72.25 22.67 -52.99
CA MET A 1 -71.87 22.12 -51.68
C MET A 1 -71.23 20.76 -51.89
N ASN A 2 -69.91 20.64 -51.76
CA ASN A 2 -69.26 19.37 -51.40
C ASN A 2 -67.85 19.64 -50.88
N ARG A 3 -67.65 19.26 -49.61
CA ARG A 3 -66.50 19.53 -48.75
C ARG A 3 -65.63 18.27 -48.77
N ASN A 4 -64.49 18.28 -49.44
CA ASN A 4 -63.54 17.17 -49.40
C ASN A 4 -62.48 17.43 -48.32
N SER A 5 -62.65 16.73 -47.20
CA SER A 5 -61.81 16.79 -46.00
C SER A 5 -60.47 16.07 -46.25
N LYS A 6 -59.35 16.75 -46.00
CA LYS A 6 -58.00 16.16 -46.04
C LYS A 6 -57.75 15.43 -44.70
N PHE A 7 -57.63 14.11 -44.72
CA PHE A 7 -57.16 13.32 -43.58
C PHE A 7 -55.64 13.36 -43.53
N LEU A 8 -55.08 13.98 -42.50
CA LEU A 8 -53.66 13.90 -42.12
C LEU A 8 -53.51 12.72 -41.15
N ILE A 9 -52.86 11.65 -41.60
CA ILE A 9 -52.47 10.52 -40.74
C ILE A 9 -51.13 10.91 -40.08
N GLY A 10 -51.18 11.27 -38.79
CA GLY A 10 -50.00 11.47 -37.97
C GLY A 10 -49.45 10.14 -37.47
N LEU A 11 -48.27 9.75 -37.96
CA LEU A 11 -47.53 8.58 -37.49
C LEU A 11 -46.84 8.93 -36.16
N ALA A 12 -47.43 8.52 -35.04
CA ALA A 12 -46.82 8.68 -33.72
C ALA A 12 -45.73 7.61 -33.53
N LEU A 13 -44.46 8.00 -33.66
CA LEU A 13 -43.30 7.17 -33.39
C LEU A 13 -43.07 7.13 -31.86
N SER A 14 -43.50 6.06 -31.20
CA SER A 14 -43.24 5.83 -29.78
C SER A 14 -41.79 5.41 -29.56
N LEU A 15 -40.95 6.31 -29.03
CA LEU A 15 -39.64 5.97 -28.51
C LEU A 15 -39.79 5.12 -27.24
N PHE A 16 -39.53 3.82 -27.35
CA PHE A 16 -39.27 2.96 -26.19
C PHE A 16 -37.90 3.30 -25.62
N THR A 17 -37.87 4.05 -24.52
CA THR A 17 -36.68 4.16 -23.68
C THR A 17 -36.52 2.86 -22.90
N ALA A 18 -35.60 1.99 -23.34
CA ALA A 18 -35.19 0.84 -22.56
C ALA A 18 -34.53 1.33 -21.26
N GLN A 19 -35.24 1.23 -20.13
CA GLN A 19 -34.65 1.42 -18.82
C GLN A 19 -33.67 0.27 -18.56
N VAL A 20 -32.38 0.56 -18.62
CA VAL A 20 -31.34 -0.37 -18.17
C VAL A 20 -31.44 -0.45 -16.65
N PHE A 21 -32.12 -1.46 -16.12
CA PHE A 21 -32.04 -1.79 -14.70
C PHE A 21 -30.63 -2.28 -14.40
N ALA A 22 -29.88 -1.54 -13.58
CA ALA A 22 -28.59 -2.02 -13.09
C ALA A 22 -28.81 -3.34 -12.33
N ALA A 23 -28.16 -4.41 -12.78
CA ALA A 23 -28.22 -5.70 -12.10
C ALA A 23 -27.72 -5.56 -10.65
N VAL A 24 -28.39 -6.23 -9.71
CA VAL A 24 -27.98 -6.25 -8.30
C VAL A 24 -26.55 -6.83 -8.23
N PRO A 25 -25.57 -6.13 -7.62
CA PRO A 25 -24.20 -6.63 -7.56
C PRO A 25 -24.11 -7.97 -6.82
N THR A 26 -23.27 -8.86 -7.33
CA THR A 26 -22.95 -10.12 -6.64
C THR A 26 -22.20 -9.86 -5.32
N ILE A 27 -22.23 -10.83 -4.39
CA ILE A 27 -21.47 -10.70 -3.14
C ILE A 27 -19.97 -10.52 -3.42
N LYS A 28 -19.44 -11.24 -4.42
CA LYS A 28 -18.04 -11.09 -4.84
C LYS A 28 -17.72 -9.65 -5.27
N GLN A 29 -18.56 -9.04 -6.10
CA GLN A 29 -18.40 -7.65 -6.53
C GLN A 29 -18.51 -6.66 -5.37
N LYS A 30 -19.41 -6.91 -4.41
CA LYS A 30 -19.53 -6.09 -3.20
C LYS A 30 -18.24 -6.14 -2.38
N LEU A 31 -17.72 -7.34 -2.10
CA LEU A 31 -16.48 -7.53 -1.33
C LEU A 31 -15.26 -6.92 -2.04
N GLU A 32 -15.18 -7.01 -3.37
CA GLU A 32 -14.15 -6.32 -4.16
C GLU A 32 -14.19 -4.81 -3.95
N LYS A 33 -15.40 -4.23 -3.94
CA LYS A 33 -15.62 -2.79 -3.70
C LYS A 33 -15.27 -2.36 -2.28
N GLU A 34 -15.42 -3.27 -1.32
CA GLU A 34 -15.03 -3.10 0.08
C GLU A 34 -13.52 -3.33 0.32
N GLY A 35 -12.78 -3.74 -0.73
CA GLY A 35 -11.32 -3.86 -0.70
C GLY A 35 -10.79 -5.27 -0.57
N PHE A 36 -11.62 -6.31 -0.74
CA PHE A 36 -11.16 -7.69 -0.81
C PHE A 36 -10.58 -8.01 -2.18
N THR A 37 -9.34 -8.48 -2.21
CA THR A 37 -8.68 -8.99 -3.42
C THR A 37 -8.83 -10.50 -3.50
N PHE A 38 -9.64 -10.97 -4.45
CA PHE A 38 -9.80 -12.39 -4.74
C PHE A 38 -8.60 -12.91 -5.55
N VAL A 39 -7.92 -13.94 -5.05
CA VAL A 39 -6.69 -14.46 -5.67
C VAL A 39 -6.90 -15.82 -6.33
N LYS A 40 -7.53 -16.77 -5.62
CA LYS A 40 -7.67 -18.15 -6.10
C LYS A 40 -8.98 -18.77 -5.62
N GLN A 41 -9.69 -19.50 -6.49
CA GLN A 41 -10.80 -20.36 -6.07
C GLN A 41 -10.27 -21.63 -5.39
N ILE A 42 -10.92 -22.07 -4.32
CA ILE A 42 -10.45 -23.13 -3.41
C ILE A 42 -11.57 -24.13 -3.10
N GLU A 43 -11.23 -25.23 -2.44
CA GLU A 43 -12.20 -26.20 -1.94
C GLU A 43 -13.20 -25.55 -0.97
N ALA A 44 -14.46 -25.97 -1.01
CA ALA A 44 -15.54 -25.43 -0.20
C ALA A 44 -16.61 -26.50 0.10
N PRO A 45 -17.42 -26.31 1.15
CA PRO A 45 -18.60 -27.13 1.40
C PRO A 45 -19.57 -27.16 0.22
N ALA A 46 -20.42 -28.18 0.18
CA ALA A 46 -21.50 -28.27 -0.80
C ALA A 46 -22.36 -27.00 -0.79
N GLN A 47 -22.83 -26.59 -1.97
CA GLN A 47 -23.61 -25.35 -2.19
C GLN A 47 -22.85 -24.04 -1.92
N MET A 48 -21.53 -24.08 -1.83
CA MET A 48 -20.69 -22.90 -1.71
C MET A 48 -19.55 -22.88 -2.72
N THR A 49 -19.10 -21.67 -3.07
CA THR A 49 -17.86 -21.43 -3.79
C THR A 49 -16.86 -20.77 -2.86
N GLY A 50 -15.71 -21.39 -2.66
CA GLY A 50 -14.64 -20.90 -1.80
C GLY A 50 -13.61 -20.08 -2.57
N TRP A 51 -13.11 -19.04 -1.94
CA TRP A 51 -12.06 -18.18 -2.45
C TRP A 51 -11.00 -17.91 -1.40
N ALA A 52 -9.74 -17.96 -1.78
CA ALA A 52 -8.63 -17.40 -1.05
C ALA A 52 -8.26 -16.03 -1.62
N GLY A 53 -8.00 -15.09 -0.72
CA GLY A 53 -7.66 -13.71 -1.05
C GLY A 53 -7.17 -12.96 0.17
N HIS A 54 -7.22 -11.63 0.13
CA HIS A 54 -6.84 -10.81 1.26
C HIS A 54 -7.61 -9.48 1.26
N MET A 55 -7.70 -8.85 2.42
CA MET A 55 -8.24 -7.51 2.58
C MET A 55 -7.30 -6.70 3.46
N GLN A 56 -6.92 -5.50 3.00
CA GLN A 56 -5.93 -4.67 3.68
C GLN A 56 -4.66 -5.47 4.06
N GLN A 57 -4.11 -6.26 3.12
CA GLN A 57 -2.92 -7.09 3.32
C GLN A 57 -3.07 -8.21 4.38
N ASN A 58 -4.29 -8.49 4.86
CA ASN A 58 -4.58 -9.63 5.74
C ASN A 58 -5.15 -10.80 4.91
N PRO A 59 -4.43 -11.93 4.77
CA PRO A 59 -4.95 -13.13 4.11
C PRO A 59 -6.25 -13.62 4.75
N ALA A 60 -7.20 -14.01 3.92
CA ALA A 60 -8.47 -14.58 4.38
C ALA A 60 -9.12 -15.45 3.29
N THR A 61 -10.00 -16.33 3.73
CA THR A 61 -10.87 -17.12 2.86
C THR A 61 -12.30 -16.64 2.95
N VAL A 62 -13.00 -16.65 1.82
CA VAL A 62 -14.40 -16.28 1.68
C VAL A 62 -15.15 -17.42 1.01
N PHE A 63 -16.21 -17.90 1.65
CA PHE A 63 -17.12 -18.90 1.09
C PHE A 63 -18.44 -18.23 0.78
N ILE A 64 -18.84 -18.21 -0.49
CA ILE A 64 -20.07 -17.56 -0.95
C ILE A 64 -21.07 -18.66 -1.28
N SER A 65 -22.31 -18.58 -0.77
CA SER A 65 -23.36 -19.52 -1.12
C SER A 65 -23.69 -19.43 -2.62
N ASN A 66 -23.98 -20.56 -3.26
CA ASN A 66 -24.22 -20.61 -4.71
C ASN A 66 -25.50 -19.87 -5.14
N ASP A 67 -26.45 -19.66 -4.22
CA ASP A 67 -27.61 -18.80 -4.43
C ASP A 67 -27.30 -17.29 -4.24
N ASN A 68 -26.04 -16.95 -3.95
CA ASN A 68 -25.49 -15.60 -3.79
C ASN A 68 -26.24 -14.75 -2.73
N LYS A 69 -26.76 -15.39 -1.68
CA LYS A 69 -27.44 -14.72 -0.56
C LYS A 69 -26.58 -14.54 0.68
N TYR A 70 -25.58 -15.42 0.88
CA TYR A 70 -24.78 -15.46 2.09
C TYR A 70 -23.30 -15.60 1.77
N TYR A 71 -22.45 -15.15 2.68
CA TYR A 71 -21.03 -15.48 2.67
C TYR A 71 -20.49 -15.64 4.09
N ILE A 72 -19.40 -16.40 4.20
CA ILE A 72 -18.66 -16.63 5.44
C ILE A 72 -17.20 -16.25 5.19
N ILE A 73 -16.61 -15.50 6.12
CA ILE A 73 -15.17 -15.25 6.18
C ILE A 73 -14.63 -16.04 7.36
N GLY A 74 -13.65 -16.91 7.12
CA GLY A 74 -13.06 -17.72 8.17
C GLY A 74 -12.42 -18.99 7.66
N ASP A 75 -11.99 -19.83 8.59
CA ASP A 75 -11.32 -21.08 8.28
C ASP A 75 -12.29 -22.22 7.97
N LEU A 76 -11.83 -23.15 7.13
CA LEU A 76 -12.54 -24.37 6.80
C LEU A 76 -11.77 -25.56 7.37
N HIS A 77 -12.40 -26.32 8.25
CA HIS A 77 -11.86 -27.55 8.79
C HIS A 77 -12.60 -28.76 8.22
N ASN A 78 -11.87 -29.82 7.90
CA ASN A 78 -12.47 -31.09 7.48
C ASN A 78 -12.92 -31.92 8.70
N ALA A 79 -13.60 -33.05 8.44
CA ALA A 79 -14.07 -33.96 9.50
C ALA A 79 -12.95 -34.61 10.33
N LYS A 80 -11.70 -34.58 9.86
CA LYS A 80 -10.51 -35.05 10.59
C LYS A 80 -9.94 -33.97 11.52
N GLY A 81 -10.42 -32.73 11.39
CA GLY A 81 -9.93 -31.55 12.12
C GLY A 81 -8.87 -30.74 11.38
N ASP A 82 -8.43 -31.16 10.19
CA ASP A 82 -7.40 -30.46 9.43
C ASP A 82 -7.93 -29.10 8.95
N ASN A 83 -7.13 -28.05 9.13
CA ASN A 83 -7.41 -26.73 8.57
C ASN A 83 -7.03 -26.71 7.07
N LEU A 84 -8.01 -26.54 6.19
CA LEU A 84 -7.83 -26.53 4.74
C LEU A 84 -7.45 -25.15 4.16
N THR A 85 -7.44 -24.09 4.97
CA THR A 85 -7.25 -22.71 4.53
C THR A 85 -5.80 -22.24 4.67
N VAL A 86 -5.09 -22.63 5.73
CA VAL A 86 -3.74 -22.15 6.03
C VAL A 86 -2.75 -22.39 4.87
N ASP A 87 -2.66 -23.62 4.38
CA ASP A 87 -1.73 -23.97 3.31
C ASP A 87 -2.07 -23.26 2.00
N VAL A 88 -3.37 -23.13 1.73
CA VAL A 88 -3.89 -22.47 0.54
C VAL A 88 -3.56 -20.97 0.57
N LEU A 89 -3.75 -20.30 1.71
CA LEU A 89 -3.38 -18.89 1.90
C LEU A 89 -1.88 -18.69 1.74
N ASN A 90 -1.07 -19.53 2.39
CA ASN A 90 0.39 -19.44 2.30
C ASN A 90 0.90 -19.65 0.87
N LYS A 91 0.32 -20.61 0.15
CA LYS A 91 0.75 -20.98 -1.21
C LYS A 91 0.27 -19.99 -2.27
N HIS A 92 -0.95 -19.49 -2.14
CA HIS A 92 -1.61 -18.74 -3.22
C HIS A 92 -1.76 -17.26 -2.94
N VAL A 93 -1.92 -16.85 -1.69
CA VAL A 93 -2.25 -15.45 -1.33
C VAL A 93 -1.02 -14.66 -0.91
N LYS A 94 -0.03 -15.31 -0.29
CA LYS A 94 1.17 -14.65 0.27
C LYS A 94 1.81 -13.65 -0.69
N GLN A 95 2.05 -14.04 -1.94
CA GLN A 95 2.70 -13.15 -2.91
C GLN A 95 1.84 -11.91 -3.21
N SER A 96 0.53 -12.08 -3.39
CA SER A 96 -0.36 -10.94 -3.65
C SER A 96 -0.40 -9.96 -2.47
N VAL A 97 -0.33 -10.46 -1.24
CA VAL A 97 -0.20 -9.60 -0.05
C VAL A 97 1.11 -8.84 -0.06
N LEU A 98 2.23 -9.51 -0.37
CA LEU A 98 3.55 -8.86 -0.45
C LEU A 98 3.60 -7.81 -1.57
N ASP A 99 2.94 -8.04 -2.70
CA ASP A 99 2.83 -7.07 -3.79
C ASP A 99 2.06 -5.83 -3.34
N ASP A 100 0.98 -6.00 -2.57
CA ASP A 100 0.22 -4.90 -1.98
C ASP A 100 0.99 -4.14 -0.89
N VAL A 101 1.84 -4.82 -0.11
CA VAL A 101 2.77 -4.16 0.81
C VAL A 101 3.77 -3.32 0.02
N TRP A 102 4.34 -3.84 -1.06
CA TRP A 102 5.28 -3.07 -1.88
C TRP A 102 4.62 -1.84 -2.52
N LYS A 103 3.40 -2.01 -3.03
CA LYS A 103 2.61 -0.91 -3.61
C LYS A 103 2.25 0.16 -2.57
N SER A 104 1.94 -0.22 -1.33
CA SER A 104 1.65 0.75 -0.28
C SER A 104 2.89 1.61 0.03
N LEU A 105 4.09 1.00 0.07
CA LEU A 105 5.35 1.72 0.26
C LEU A 105 5.59 2.72 -0.89
N GLU A 106 5.31 2.32 -2.14
CA GLU A 106 5.37 3.19 -3.32
C GLU A 106 4.47 4.43 -3.19
N GLN A 107 3.28 4.26 -2.62
CA GLN A 107 2.29 5.33 -2.46
C GLN A 107 2.47 6.17 -1.20
N SER A 108 3.39 5.79 -0.31
CA SER A 108 3.64 6.50 0.95
C SER A 108 4.33 7.86 0.74
N ALA A 109 4.38 8.70 1.78
CA ALA A 109 5.06 9.98 1.69
C ALA A 109 6.56 9.80 1.99
N TRP A 110 7.36 9.67 0.95
CA TRP A 110 8.82 9.50 1.06
C TRP A 110 9.61 10.61 0.37
N ILE A 111 10.86 10.74 0.76
CA ILE A 111 11.85 11.64 0.14
C ILE A 111 12.82 10.79 -0.69
N GLN A 112 12.99 11.16 -1.95
CA GLN A 112 13.95 10.54 -2.87
C GLN A 112 15.39 10.81 -2.40
N ASP A 113 16.25 9.80 -2.46
CA ASP A 113 17.69 9.93 -2.26
C ASP A 113 18.43 9.02 -3.24
N GLY A 114 19.21 9.65 -4.13
CA GLY A 114 19.84 8.99 -5.27
C GLY A 114 19.03 9.08 -6.57
N SER A 115 19.55 8.45 -7.62
CA SER A 115 18.95 8.50 -8.95
C SER A 115 17.66 7.68 -9.02
N GLU A 116 16.58 8.25 -9.52
CA GLU A 116 15.33 7.52 -9.84
C GLU A 116 15.55 6.36 -10.84
N LYS A 117 16.66 6.39 -11.59
CA LYS A 117 17.06 5.34 -12.54
C LYS A 117 17.92 4.24 -11.90
N ALA A 118 18.25 4.35 -10.62
CA ALA A 118 19.01 3.31 -9.93
C ALA A 118 18.18 2.02 -9.86
N PRO A 119 18.75 0.85 -10.20
CA PRO A 119 18.00 -0.38 -10.36
C PRO A 119 17.48 -0.95 -9.04
N ARG A 120 18.12 -0.62 -7.91
CA ARG A 120 17.72 -1.08 -6.58
C ARG A 120 16.97 -0.01 -5.80
N ILE A 121 15.75 -0.34 -5.38
CA ILE A 121 14.90 0.49 -4.53
C ILE A 121 14.91 -0.09 -3.12
N ILE A 122 15.20 0.76 -2.13
CA ILE A 122 15.03 0.43 -0.71
C ILE A 122 14.15 1.49 -0.06
N TYR A 123 13.09 1.05 0.61
CA TYR A 123 12.26 1.90 1.46
C TYR A 123 12.84 1.96 2.86
N VAL A 124 12.85 3.16 3.44
CA VAL A 124 13.45 3.40 4.75
C VAL A 124 12.54 4.28 5.59
N PHE A 125 11.87 3.71 6.60
CA PHE A 125 11.21 4.51 7.62
C PHE A 125 12.27 5.26 8.43
N SER A 126 12.25 6.59 8.36
CA SER A 126 13.29 7.47 8.87
C SER A 126 12.67 8.55 9.77
N ASP A 127 13.26 8.76 10.94
CA ASP A 127 12.90 9.85 11.85
C ASP A 127 14.04 10.90 11.86
N PRO A 128 13.74 12.23 11.84
CA PRO A 128 14.77 13.27 11.84
C PRO A 128 15.74 13.20 13.04
N ASN A 129 15.29 12.71 14.19
CA ASN A 129 16.04 12.64 15.44
C ASN A 129 16.66 11.27 15.71
N CYS A 130 16.75 10.42 14.69
CA CYS A 130 17.29 9.06 14.75
C CYS A 130 18.79 9.01 14.39
N PRO A 131 19.72 8.80 15.34
CA PRO A 131 21.16 8.75 15.04
C PRO A 131 21.53 7.62 14.06
N TYR A 132 20.86 6.47 14.15
CA TYR A 132 21.10 5.36 13.24
C TYR A 132 20.60 5.59 11.83
N CYS A 133 19.60 6.46 11.64
CA CYS A 133 19.10 6.85 10.33
C CYS A 133 20.15 7.70 9.62
N HIS A 134 20.75 8.67 10.33
CA HIS A 134 21.90 9.46 9.84
C HIS A 134 23.10 8.57 9.51
N ALA A 135 23.43 7.62 10.39
CA ALA A 135 24.53 6.69 10.17
C ALA A 135 24.29 5.77 8.97
N PHE A 136 23.06 5.29 8.79
CA PHE A 136 22.68 4.50 7.61
C PHE A 136 22.80 5.33 6.32
N TRP A 137 22.28 6.55 6.33
CA TRP A 137 22.38 7.47 5.20
C TRP A 137 23.83 7.73 4.79
N GLU A 138 24.72 7.99 5.77
CA GLU A 138 26.16 8.20 5.55
C GLU A 138 26.82 6.97 4.92
N LYS A 139 26.53 5.78 5.47
CA LYS A 139 27.06 4.51 4.97
C LYS A 139 26.53 4.11 3.59
N ALA A 140 25.34 4.57 3.20
CA ALA A 140 24.75 4.32 1.88
C ALA A 140 25.38 5.19 0.77
N ARG A 141 26.10 6.26 1.12
CA ARG A 141 26.62 7.25 0.14
C ARG A 141 27.40 6.62 -1.03
N PRO A 142 28.30 5.63 -0.84
CA PRO A 142 29.02 5.03 -1.96
C PRO A 142 28.09 4.40 -3.02
N TYR A 143 27.01 3.75 -2.60
CA TYR A 143 26.05 3.07 -3.49
C TYR A 143 25.11 4.06 -4.19
N VAL A 144 24.63 5.05 -3.43
CA VAL A 144 23.76 6.12 -3.92
C VAL A 144 24.49 6.98 -4.94
N LYS A 145 25.71 7.45 -4.63
CA LYS A 145 26.53 8.25 -5.56
C LYS A 145 26.94 7.48 -6.81
N ALA A 146 27.16 6.17 -6.69
CA ALA A 146 27.41 5.29 -7.83
C ALA A 146 26.14 4.94 -8.64
N ARG A 147 24.97 5.49 -8.29
CA ARG A 147 23.67 5.23 -8.93
C ARG A 147 23.26 3.75 -8.94
N LYS A 148 23.80 2.97 -8.00
CA LYS A 148 23.45 1.55 -7.84
C LYS A 148 22.15 1.38 -7.06
N VAL A 149 21.88 2.31 -6.16
CA VAL A 149 20.77 2.27 -5.22
C VAL A 149 20.04 3.63 -5.21
N GLN A 150 18.72 3.57 -5.11
CA GLN A 150 17.88 4.68 -4.66
C GLN A 150 17.22 4.31 -3.34
N LEU A 151 17.28 5.25 -2.39
CA LEU A 151 16.58 5.15 -1.12
C LEU A 151 15.32 6.02 -1.19
N ARG A 152 14.22 5.49 -0.67
CA ARG A 152 12.94 6.19 -0.51
C ARG A 152 12.67 6.33 0.97
N HIS A 153 13.04 7.48 1.52
CA HIS A 153 12.98 7.74 2.95
C HIS A 153 11.55 8.13 3.36
N ILE A 154 10.77 7.17 3.83
CA ILE A 154 9.43 7.36 4.38
C ILE A 154 9.56 8.10 5.71
N GLN A 155 9.09 9.34 5.77
CA GLN A 155 9.28 10.18 6.96
C GLN A 155 8.27 9.84 8.04
N VAL A 156 8.75 9.67 9.28
CA VAL A 156 7.93 9.46 10.48
C VAL A 156 8.40 10.38 11.61
N GLY A 157 7.53 10.68 12.58
CA GLY A 157 7.87 11.48 13.75
C GLY A 157 7.58 10.77 15.06
N VAL A 158 8.40 9.79 15.43
CA VAL A 158 8.13 8.82 16.52
C VAL A 158 9.13 8.86 17.67
N ILE A 159 10.29 9.52 17.54
CA ILE A 159 11.36 9.49 18.56
C ILE A 159 11.29 10.64 19.56
N ARG A 160 11.18 11.88 19.08
CA ARG A 160 11.16 13.11 19.89
C ARG A 160 9.88 13.92 19.64
N PRO A 161 9.42 14.74 20.60
CA PRO A 161 8.25 15.61 20.42
C PRO A 161 8.29 16.48 19.15
N GLU A 162 9.48 16.95 18.78
CA GLU A 162 9.69 17.81 17.60
C GLU A 162 9.76 17.04 16.26
N SER A 163 9.87 15.71 16.29
CA SER A 163 10.17 14.89 15.10
C SER A 163 9.07 15.02 14.05
N ARG A 164 7.80 15.03 14.46
CA ARG A 164 6.66 15.16 13.55
C ARG A 164 6.66 16.52 12.83
N GLY A 165 6.97 17.61 13.55
CA GLY A 165 7.09 18.94 12.97
C GLY A 165 8.29 19.09 12.04
N GLN A 166 9.40 18.41 12.34
CA GLN A 166 10.61 18.40 11.49
C GLN A 166 10.44 17.54 10.24
N ALA A 167 9.80 16.37 10.37
CA ALA A 167 9.42 15.53 9.24
C ALA A 167 8.49 16.29 8.28
N ALA A 168 7.52 17.02 8.83
CA ALA A 168 6.67 17.91 8.05
C ALA A 168 7.47 18.99 7.31
N THR A 169 8.46 19.63 7.96
CA THR A 169 9.36 20.60 7.31
C THR A 169 10.11 19.99 6.13
N LEU A 170 10.63 18.76 6.28
CA LEU A 170 11.33 18.05 5.21
C LEU A 170 10.39 17.77 4.02
N LEU A 171 9.18 17.26 4.30
CA LEU A 171 8.18 16.97 3.26
C LEU A 171 7.63 18.24 2.58
N ALA A 172 7.59 19.37 3.28
CA ALA A 172 7.07 20.65 2.78
C ALA A 172 8.09 21.46 1.97
N ALA A 173 9.37 21.10 2.01
CA ALA A 173 10.41 21.84 1.32
C ALA A 173 10.15 21.86 -0.20
N SER A 174 10.51 22.96 -0.87
CA SER A 174 10.43 23.05 -2.33
C SER A 174 11.32 22.02 -3.03
N ASN A 175 12.40 21.61 -2.36
CA ASN A 175 13.24 20.49 -2.77
C ASN A 175 13.53 19.59 -1.54
N PRO A 176 12.64 18.63 -1.23
CA PRO A 176 12.78 17.74 -0.08
C PRO A 176 14.09 16.96 -0.09
N GLN A 177 14.54 16.50 -1.26
CA GLN A 177 15.79 15.76 -1.40
C GLN A 177 16.98 16.59 -0.96
N GLN A 178 17.12 17.82 -1.48
CA GLN A 178 18.25 18.69 -1.14
C GLN A 178 18.29 19.03 0.36
N VAL A 179 17.15 19.35 0.96
CA VAL A 179 17.07 19.68 2.38
C VAL A 179 17.39 18.44 3.24
N PHE A 180 16.86 17.28 2.87
CA PHE A 180 17.13 16.02 3.56
C PHE A 180 18.61 15.63 3.49
N GLU A 181 19.24 15.73 2.32
CA GLU A 181 20.67 15.45 2.14
C GLU A 181 21.54 16.37 2.99
N ALA A 182 21.27 17.69 2.99
CA ALA A 182 22.00 18.65 3.81
C ALA A 182 21.85 18.36 5.31
N PHE A 183 20.63 18.05 5.76
CA PHE A 183 20.34 17.71 7.15
C PHE A 183 21.08 16.46 7.62
N ASN A 184 21.08 15.39 6.82
CA ASN A 184 21.80 14.15 7.15
C ASN A 184 23.32 14.33 7.05
N ALA A 185 23.83 15.11 6.10
CA ALA A 185 25.25 15.45 6.01
C ALA A 185 25.74 16.20 7.27
N ALA A 186 24.88 17.01 7.87
CA ALA A 186 25.14 17.67 9.14
C ALA A 186 24.96 16.75 10.37
N LYS A 187 24.69 15.45 10.18
CA LYS A 187 24.43 14.45 11.24
C LYS A 187 23.27 14.87 12.17
N GLY A 188 22.27 15.54 11.62
CA GLY A 188 21.16 16.10 12.39
C GLY A 188 21.53 17.27 13.33
N LYS A 189 22.78 17.77 13.29
CA LYS A 189 23.22 18.88 14.15
C LYS A 189 22.61 20.21 13.74
N GLN A 190 22.27 20.37 12.46
CA GLN A 190 21.50 21.51 12.00
C GLN A 190 20.05 21.32 12.45
N LYS A 191 19.58 22.13 13.40
CA LYS A 191 18.20 22.05 13.85
C LYS A 191 17.25 22.42 12.71
N LEU A 192 16.48 21.45 12.24
CA LEU A 192 15.33 21.72 11.39
C LEU A 192 14.32 22.52 12.20
N LYS A 193 13.86 23.64 11.65
CA LYS A 193 12.73 24.38 12.21
C LYS A 193 11.49 23.50 12.08
N GLU A 194 10.72 23.38 13.15
CA GLU A 194 9.44 22.67 13.11
C GLU A 194 8.40 23.45 12.32
N LEU A 195 7.63 22.76 11.48
CA LEU A 195 6.45 23.32 10.85
C LEU A 195 5.28 23.25 11.84
N LYS A 196 4.88 24.39 12.41
CA LYS A 196 3.79 24.51 13.38
C LYS A 196 2.87 25.71 13.02
N PRO A 197 1.54 25.51 12.88
CA PRO A 197 0.85 24.22 12.83
C PRO A 197 1.22 23.42 11.57
N ILE A 198 1.11 22.09 11.63
CA ILE A 198 1.31 21.22 10.46
C ILE A 198 0.04 21.29 9.59
N PRO A 199 0.14 21.64 8.29
CA PRO A 199 -0.99 21.58 7.37
C PRO A 199 -1.63 20.19 7.32
N ALA A 200 -2.97 20.12 7.26
CA ALA A 200 -3.73 18.88 7.35
C ALA A 200 -3.25 17.78 6.37
N HIS A 201 -2.95 18.15 5.12
CA HIS A 201 -2.46 17.19 4.11
C HIS A 201 -1.08 16.59 4.44
N LEU A 202 -0.23 17.30 5.19
CA LEU A 202 1.05 16.77 5.67
C LEU A 202 0.86 15.93 6.93
N ALA A 203 -0.05 16.33 7.83
CA ALA A 203 -0.40 15.54 9.00
C ALA A 203 -0.93 14.15 8.58
N GLU A 204 -1.85 14.10 7.62
CA GLU A 204 -2.42 12.85 7.09
C GLU A 204 -1.34 11.97 6.42
N LYS A 205 -0.38 12.57 5.70
CA LYS A 205 0.76 11.83 5.13
C LYS A 205 1.63 11.19 6.22
N LEU A 206 1.93 11.94 7.28
CA LEU A 206 2.75 11.44 8.40
C LEU A 206 2.00 10.37 9.22
N GLU A 207 0.69 10.57 9.47
CA GLU A 207 -0.18 9.55 10.09
C GLU A 207 -0.17 8.26 9.28
N ARG A 208 -0.41 8.32 7.96
CA ARG A 208 -0.36 7.12 7.11
C ARG A 208 0.99 6.41 7.13
N ASN A 209 2.09 7.16 7.13
CA ASN A 209 3.42 6.57 7.23
C ASN A 209 3.63 5.86 8.58
N GLU A 210 3.22 6.48 9.68
CA GLU A 210 3.35 5.94 11.04
C GLU A 210 2.43 4.72 11.26
N GLU A 211 1.20 4.77 10.78
CA GLU A 211 0.27 3.64 10.76
C GLU A 211 0.83 2.47 9.95
N MET A 212 1.42 2.75 8.78
CA MET A 212 2.06 1.74 7.94
C MET A 212 3.28 1.11 8.63
N MET A 213 4.12 1.93 9.28
CA MET A 213 5.26 1.45 10.07
C MET A 213 4.80 0.46 11.15
N ASN A 214 3.78 0.83 11.92
CA ASN A 214 3.20 -0.01 12.97
C ASN A 214 2.55 -1.28 12.41
N LYS A 215 1.76 -1.14 11.33
CA LYS A 215 1.08 -2.25 10.66
C LYS A 215 2.05 -3.33 10.19
N TYR A 216 3.23 -2.92 9.72
CA TYR A 216 4.26 -3.85 9.25
C TYR A 216 5.21 -4.32 10.37
N GLY A 217 4.89 -4.02 11.63
CA GLY A 217 5.62 -4.52 12.79
C GLY A 217 6.97 -3.85 13.01
N PHE A 218 7.20 -2.67 12.43
CA PHE A 218 8.39 -1.89 12.66
C PHE A 218 8.20 -0.98 13.88
N TYR A 219 9.08 -1.10 14.87
CA TYR A 219 9.01 -0.36 16.13
C TYR A 219 10.28 0.47 16.39
N ALA A 220 11.25 0.44 15.47
CA ALA A 220 12.47 1.21 15.53
C ALA A 220 12.83 1.79 14.16
N THR A 221 13.53 2.92 14.15
CA THR A 221 14.11 3.50 12.94
C THR A 221 15.66 3.40 12.96
N PRO A 222 16.31 3.27 11.79
CA PRO A 222 15.71 3.06 10.49
C PRO A 222 15.07 1.67 10.38
N ALA A 223 13.94 1.56 9.69
CA ALA A 223 13.40 0.27 9.27
C ALA A 223 13.44 0.19 7.74
N LEU A 224 14.06 -0.87 7.22
CA LEU A 224 14.38 -1.03 5.83
C LEU A 224 13.52 -2.13 5.22
N ILE A 225 13.04 -1.91 4.00
CA ILE A 225 12.32 -2.89 3.19
C ILE A 225 12.87 -2.84 1.77
N TRP A 226 13.25 -3.99 1.22
CA TRP A 226 13.76 -4.10 -0.15
C TRP A 226 13.37 -5.43 -0.79
N LYS A 227 13.52 -5.52 -2.11
CA LYS A 227 13.47 -6.80 -2.84
C LYS A 227 14.89 -7.32 -3.03
N ASN A 228 15.17 -8.56 -2.63
CA ASN A 228 16.45 -9.21 -2.89
C ASN A 228 16.59 -9.64 -4.37
N SER A 229 17.70 -10.27 -4.73
CA SER A 229 17.97 -10.71 -6.11
C SER A 229 16.96 -11.74 -6.65
N GLN A 230 16.21 -12.42 -5.79
CA GLN A 230 15.13 -13.34 -6.15
C GLN A 230 13.76 -12.65 -6.21
N GLY A 231 13.70 -11.33 -5.99
CA GLY A 231 12.46 -10.56 -5.95
C GLY A 231 11.66 -10.70 -4.65
N LYS A 232 12.19 -11.40 -3.64
CA LYS A 232 11.53 -11.56 -2.34
C LYS A 232 11.73 -10.32 -1.49
N LEU A 233 10.67 -9.92 -0.77
CA LEU A 233 10.75 -8.85 0.21
C LEU A 233 11.59 -9.29 1.41
N GLU A 234 12.55 -8.44 1.75
CA GLU A 234 13.41 -8.55 2.93
C GLU A 234 13.23 -7.30 3.79
N THR A 235 13.48 -7.46 5.10
CA THR A 235 13.37 -6.36 6.06
C THR A 235 14.53 -6.33 7.03
N ALA A 236 14.82 -5.15 7.57
CA ALA A 236 15.78 -4.96 8.66
C ALA A 236 15.33 -3.81 9.57
N GLN A 237 15.62 -3.90 10.87
CA GLN A 237 15.40 -2.83 11.83
C GLN A 237 16.72 -2.41 12.49
N GLY A 238 16.91 -1.10 12.64
CA GLY A 238 18.16 -0.52 13.09
C GLY A 238 19.21 -0.49 11.98
N LEU A 239 20.44 -0.15 12.35
CA LEU A 239 21.55 -0.09 11.41
C LEU A 239 22.00 -1.51 10.99
N PRO A 240 21.90 -1.90 9.71
CA PRO A 240 22.35 -3.22 9.28
C PRO A 240 23.85 -3.40 9.53
N LYS A 241 24.24 -4.59 10.02
CA LYS A 241 25.65 -4.96 10.23
C LYS A 241 26.37 -5.16 8.91
N ASP A 242 25.70 -5.80 7.95
CA ASP A 242 26.16 -5.97 6.59
C ASP A 242 25.28 -5.14 5.66
N LEU A 243 25.89 -4.22 4.91
CA LEU A 243 25.19 -3.40 3.93
C LEU A 243 25.14 -4.06 2.56
N LYS A 244 26.02 -5.05 2.30
CA LYS A 244 26.02 -5.77 1.03
C LYS A 244 24.72 -6.57 0.88
N SER A 245 24.27 -7.23 1.94
CA SER A 245 22.97 -7.94 1.91
C SER A 245 21.76 -7.04 1.58
N VAL A 246 21.89 -5.72 1.77
CA VAL A 246 20.85 -4.73 1.44
C VAL A 246 21.04 -4.18 0.02
N PHE A 247 22.28 -3.84 -0.37
CA PHE A 247 22.56 -3.10 -1.59
C PHE A 247 23.05 -3.95 -2.78
N GLU A 248 23.47 -5.19 -2.55
CA GLU A 248 24.02 -6.13 -3.54
C GLU A 248 23.17 -7.40 -3.66
#